data_AF-A0A2H5VF24-F1
#
_entry.id   AF-A0A2H5VF24-F1
#
_cell.length_a   1.000
_cell.length_b   1.000
_cell.length_c   1.000
_cell.angle_alpha   90.00
_cell.angle_beta   90.00
_cell.angle_gamma   90.00
#
_symmetry.space_group_name_H-M   'P 1'
#
loop_
_entity.id
_entity.type
_entity.pdbx_description
1 polymer ?
#
loop_
_entity_poly.entity_id
_entity_poly.type
_entity_poly.pdbx_seq_one_letter_code
_entity_poly.pdbx_strand_id
1 'polypeptide(L)'
;MIEFFKLVEEAFVNLGIKAEDARYLRPNAATTNITTTMNPRQLLHVYSLRCAPDAQWEIRDVAWAMFSCSKLIAPTIFSSLPIVNTYTEVKRKNDILNEIIAEVRPKFEKIKEGDLIEIPLDRLELEHDVRAFVMKI
;
A
#
# COMPACT_ATOMS: atom_id res chain seq x y z
N MET A 1 7.44 -19.39 14.35
CA MET A 1 7.79 -19.97 13.03
C MET A 1 8.73 -19.05 12.25
N ILE A 2 8.41 -17.77 12.04
CA ILE A 2 9.31 -16.81 11.37
C ILE A 2 10.67 -16.69 12.08
N GLU A 3 10.66 -16.57 13.41
CA GLU A 3 11.89 -16.47 14.23
C GLU A 3 12.82 -17.69 14.06
N PHE A 4 12.24 -18.87 13.88
CA PHE A 4 13.00 -20.09 13.66
C PHE A 4 13.77 -20.03 12.34
N PHE A 5 13.10 -19.67 11.24
CA PHE A 5 13.76 -19.57 9.93
C PHE A 5 14.85 -18.50 9.92
N LYS A 6 14.63 -17.39 10.63
CA LYS A 6 15.63 -16.35 10.81
C LYS A 6 16.88 -16.87 11.53
N LEU A 7 16.71 -17.59 12.65
CA LEU A 7 17.82 -18.18 13.40
C LEU A 7 18.63 -19.19 12.55
N VAL A 8 17.94 -20.03 11.77
CA VAL A 8 18.61 -21.02 10.90
C VAL A 8 19.34 -20.33 9.76
N GLU A 9 18.75 -19.30 9.15
CA GLU A 9 19.41 -18.50 8.11
C GLU A 9 20.69 -17.84 8.66
N GLU A 10 20.63 -17.22 9.84
CA GLU A 10 21.80 -16.61 10.50
C GLU A 10 22.89 -17.65 10.81
N ALA A 11 22.51 -18.84 11.28
CA ALA A 11 23.46 -19.93 11.52
C ALA A 11 24.17 -20.38 10.22
N PHE A 12 23.45 -20.46 9.10
CA PHE A 12 24.00 -20.86 7.81
C PHE A 12 25.00 -19.82 7.28
N VAL A 13 24.67 -18.54 7.40
CA VAL A 13 25.58 -17.45 7.05
C VAL A 13 26.84 -17.49 7.93
N ASN A 14 26.70 -17.75 9.22
CA ASN A 14 27.84 -17.90 10.14
C ASN A 14 28.74 -19.11 9.82
N LEU A 15 28.19 -20.16 9.17
CA LEU A 15 28.93 -21.31 8.67
C LEU A 15 29.61 -21.06 7.32
N GLY A 16 29.50 -19.84 6.76
CA GLY A 16 30.10 -19.46 5.49
C GLY A 16 29.26 -19.76 4.25
N ILE A 17 27.99 -20.18 4.42
CA ILE A 17 27.05 -20.30 3.32
C ILE A 17 26.69 -18.89 2.85
N LYS A 18 26.66 -18.69 1.53
CA LYS A 18 26.31 -17.38 0.97
C LYS A 18 24.87 -17.00 1.28
N ALA A 19 24.62 -15.71 1.50
CA ALA A 19 23.27 -15.21 1.77
C ALA A 19 22.27 -15.52 0.63
N GLU A 20 22.74 -15.58 -0.61
CA GLU A 20 21.90 -15.96 -1.77
C GLU A 20 21.35 -17.38 -1.70
N ASP A 21 22.06 -18.29 -1.03
CA ASP A 21 21.68 -19.69 -0.80
C ASP A 21 20.95 -19.85 0.54
N ALA A 22 21.36 -19.13 1.58
CA ALA A 22 20.71 -19.21 2.90
C ALA A 22 19.24 -18.74 2.86
N ARG A 23 18.92 -17.75 2.00
CA ARG A 23 17.55 -17.22 1.88
C ARG A 23 16.51 -18.22 1.35
N TYR A 24 16.91 -19.38 0.80
CA TYR A 24 15.95 -20.44 0.40
C TYR A 24 15.16 -21.01 1.58
N LEU A 25 15.63 -20.77 2.80
CA LEU A 25 14.92 -21.14 4.04
C LEU A 25 13.77 -20.17 4.37
N ARG A 26 13.75 -18.97 3.78
CA ARG A 26 12.75 -17.95 4.14
C ARG A 26 11.35 -18.40 3.72
N PRO A 27 10.34 -18.19 4.58
CA PRO A 27 8.96 -18.42 4.19
C PRO A 27 8.52 -17.38 3.14
N ASN A 28 7.47 -17.70 2.39
CA ASN A 28 6.85 -16.76 1.43
C ASN A 28 6.41 -15.43 2.07
N ALA A 29 6.10 -15.44 3.38
CA ALA A 29 5.70 -14.26 4.15
C ALA A 29 6.90 -13.47 4.73
N ALA A 30 8.11 -13.63 4.18
CA ALA A 30 9.26 -12.83 4.58
C ALA A 30 9.03 -11.36 4.23
N THR A 31 9.03 -10.50 5.26
CA THR A 31 8.84 -9.05 5.11
C THR A 31 9.89 -8.47 4.16
N THR A 32 9.42 -7.80 3.11
CA THR A 32 10.26 -7.24 2.05
C THR A 32 9.85 -5.81 1.77
N ASN A 33 10.83 -4.92 1.62
CA ASN A 33 10.61 -3.54 1.20
C ASN A 33 10.69 -3.48 -0.33
N ILE A 34 9.62 -2.98 -0.96
CA ILE A 34 9.52 -2.87 -2.41
C ILE A 34 9.35 -1.40 -2.77
N THR A 35 10.26 -0.90 -3.60
CA THR A 35 10.17 0.44 -4.20
C THR A 35 9.80 0.31 -5.67
N THR A 36 8.82 1.07 -6.12
CA THR A 36 8.34 1.02 -7.50
C THR A 36 8.02 2.41 -8.02
N THR A 37 8.20 2.59 -9.33
CA THR A 37 7.84 3.80 -10.07
C THR A 37 6.89 3.39 -11.17
N MET A 38 5.74 4.06 -11.27
CA MET A 38 4.72 3.77 -12.27
C MET A 38 4.14 5.07 -12.81
N ASN A 39 3.74 5.05 -14.09
CA ASN A 39 2.96 6.15 -14.64
C ASN A 39 1.50 6.10 -14.12
N PRO A 40 0.72 7.19 -14.22
CA PRO A 40 -0.64 7.21 -13.70
C PRO A 40 -1.58 6.17 -14.34
N ARG A 41 -1.39 5.85 -15.63
CA ARG A 41 -2.17 4.83 -16.33
C ARG A 41 -1.93 3.42 -15.76
N GLN A 42 -0.67 3.09 -15.48
CA GLN A 42 -0.27 1.84 -14.85
C GLN A 42 -0.83 1.75 -13.43
N LEU A 43 -0.78 2.84 -12.66
CA LEU A 43 -1.37 2.89 -11.32
C LEU A 43 -2.88 2.61 -11.36
N LEU A 44 -3.63 3.25 -12.26
CA LEU A 44 -5.06 2.97 -12.43
C LEU A 44 -5.33 1.51 -12.79
N HIS A 45 -4.49 0.91 -13.62
CA HIS A 45 -4.58 -0.51 -13.95
C HIS A 45 -4.31 -1.41 -12.74
N VAL A 46 -3.25 -1.13 -11.97
CA VAL A 46 -2.94 -1.87 -10.73
C VAL A 46 -4.09 -1.74 -9.74
N TYR A 47 -4.61 -0.54 -9.51
CA TYR A 47 -5.75 -0.34 -8.60
C TYR A 47 -7.02 -1.03 -9.09
N SER A 48 -7.28 -1.08 -10.39
CA SER A 48 -8.43 -1.82 -10.93
C SER A 48 -8.37 -3.33 -10.67
N LEU A 49 -7.17 -3.90 -10.55
CA LEU A 49 -6.98 -5.33 -10.30
C LEU A 49 -6.80 -5.64 -8.81
N ARG A 50 -6.20 -4.72 -8.05
CA ARG A 50 -5.79 -4.99 -6.67
C ARG A 50 -6.73 -4.39 -5.62
N CYS A 51 -7.53 -3.38 -5.95
CA CYS A 51 -8.59 -2.90 -5.06
C CYS A 51 -9.89 -3.73 -5.20
N ALA A 52 -9.95 -4.63 -6.19
CA ALA A 52 -11.13 -5.45 -6.44
C ALA A 52 -11.28 -6.57 -5.37
N PRO A 53 -12.51 -7.01 -5.05
CA PRO A 53 -12.76 -7.98 -3.97
C PRO A 53 -12.18 -9.39 -4.22
N ASP A 54 -11.86 -9.72 -5.47
CA ASP A 54 -11.22 -10.96 -5.90
C ASP A 54 -9.70 -10.99 -5.64
N ALA A 55 -9.09 -9.83 -5.39
CA ALA A 55 -7.68 -9.76 -5.01
C ALA A 55 -7.45 -10.32 -3.59
N GLN A 56 -6.26 -10.90 -3.40
CA GLN A 56 -5.80 -11.33 -2.08
C GLN A 56 -5.81 -10.15 -1.09
N TRP A 57 -6.23 -10.42 0.15
CA TRP A 57 -6.57 -9.43 1.15
C TRP A 57 -5.40 -8.49 1.48
N GLU A 58 -4.20 -9.04 1.68
CA GLU A 58 -3.01 -8.27 2.04
C GLU A 58 -2.63 -7.25 0.95
N ILE A 59 -2.66 -7.65 -0.33
CA ILE A 59 -2.34 -6.73 -1.43
C ILE A 59 -3.47 -5.73 -1.68
N ARG A 60 -4.71 -6.11 -1.36
CA ARG A 60 -5.87 -5.24 -1.50
C ARG A 60 -5.79 -4.05 -0.54
N ASP A 61 -5.44 -4.29 0.72
CA ASP A 61 -5.29 -3.24 1.71
C ASP A 61 -4.14 -2.28 1.34
N VAL A 62 -3.01 -2.84 0.88
CA VAL A 62 -1.89 -2.05 0.34
C VAL A 62 -2.31 -1.22 -0.87
N ALA A 63 -3.09 -1.79 -1.80
CA ALA A 63 -3.55 -1.08 -3.00
C ALA A 63 -4.49 0.09 -2.65
N TRP A 64 -5.40 -0.09 -1.69
CA TRP A 64 -6.26 0.99 -1.18
C TRP A 64 -5.45 2.10 -0.51
N ALA A 65 -4.44 1.73 0.30
CA ALA A 65 -3.52 2.70 0.89
C ALA A 65 -2.75 3.49 -0.18
N MET A 66 -2.21 2.83 -1.20
CA MET A 66 -1.53 3.50 -2.33
C MET A 66 -2.48 4.41 -3.13
N PHE A 67 -3.72 3.96 -3.35
CA PHE A 67 -4.74 4.75 -4.03
C PHE A 67 -5.08 6.02 -3.24
N SER A 68 -5.16 5.94 -1.91
CA SER A 68 -5.37 7.11 -1.03
C SER A 68 -4.28 8.16 -1.21
N CYS A 69 -3.01 7.75 -1.24
CA CYS A 69 -1.88 8.64 -1.49
C CYS A 69 -1.96 9.30 -2.86
N SER A 70 -2.27 8.51 -3.89
CA SER A 70 -2.39 8.99 -5.28
C SER A 70 -3.54 9.99 -5.43
N LYS A 71 -4.65 9.76 -4.73
CA LYS A 71 -5.82 10.62 -4.72
C LYS A 71 -5.58 11.96 -4.01
N LEU A 72 -4.78 11.97 -2.95
CA LEU A 72 -4.35 13.22 -2.30
C LEU A 72 -3.52 14.10 -3.25
N ILE A 73 -2.57 13.49 -3.98
CA ILE A 73 -1.63 14.21 -4.86
C ILE A 73 -2.29 14.67 -6.16
N ALA A 74 -3.06 13.80 -6.82
CA ALA A 74 -3.64 14.08 -8.14
C ALA A 74 -5.13 13.70 -8.19
N PRO A 75 -6.01 14.46 -7.51
CA PRO A 75 -7.42 14.12 -7.37
C PRO A 75 -8.20 14.13 -8.70
N THR A 76 -7.75 14.88 -9.70
CA THR A 76 -8.37 14.91 -11.04
C THR A 76 -8.18 13.59 -11.78
N ILE A 77 -6.98 13.00 -11.69
CA ILE A 77 -6.63 11.73 -12.34
C ILE A 77 -7.23 10.56 -11.54
N PHE A 78 -7.10 10.61 -10.21
CA PHE A 78 -7.52 9.53 -9.30
C PHE A 78 -8.88 9.80 -8.64
N SER A 79 -9.78 10.47 -9.35
CA SER A 79 -11.12 10.80 -8.85
C SER A 79 -11.96 9.56 -8.55
N SER A 80 -11.84 8.52 -9.38
CA SER A 80 -12.53 7.24 -9.23
C SER A 80 -11.71 6.10 -9.83
N LEU A 81 -11.99 4.87 -9.40
CA LEU A 81 -11.43 3.66 -10.01
C LEU A 81 -12.31 3.21 -11.19
N PRO A 82 -11.72 2.63 -12.26
CA PRO A 82 -12.50 2.10 -13.39
C PRO A 82 -13.56 1.06 -12.98
N ILE A 83 -13.31 0.34 -11.89
CA ILE A 83 -14.15 -0.76 -11.38
C ILE A 83 -15.27 -0.30 -10.43
N VAL A 84 -15.41 0.99 -10.12
CA VAL A 84 -16.36 1.51 -9.11
C VAL A 84 -17.81 1.07 -9.38
N ASN A 85 -18.23 1.01 -10.65
CA ASN A 85 -19.60 0.61 -11.00
C ASN A 85 -19.82 -0.91 -10.99
N THR A 86 -18.75 -1.69 -10.87
CA THR A 86 -18.81 -3.17 -10.90
C THR A 86 -19.09 -3.73 -9.50
N TYR A 87 -18.52 -3.12 -8.46
CA TYR A 87 -18.59 -3.62 -7.09
C TYR A 87 -19.11 -2.55 -6.12
N THR A 88 -20.18 -2.85 -5.39
CA THR A 88 -20.77 -1.93 -4.41
C THR A 88 -19.81 -1.58 -3.28
N GLU A 89 -18.99 -2.53 -2.83
CA GLU A 89 -17.98 -2.31 -1.79
C GLU A 89 -16.93 -1.28 -2.25
N VAL A 90 -16.44 -1.40 -3.48
CA VAL A 90 -15.44 -0.49 -4.04
C VAL A 90 -16.01 0.93 -4.14
N LYS A 91 -17.28 1.06 -4.51
CA LYS A 91 -17.98 2.35 -4.49
C LYS A 91 -18.03 2.95 -3.08
N ARG A 92 -18.48 2.17 -2.09
CA ARG A 92 -18.54 2.60 -0.68
C ARG A 92 -17.16 3.07 -0.18
N LYS A 93 -16.10 2.29 -0.43
CA LYS A 93 -14.72 2.65 -0.03
C LYS A 93 -14.23 3.90 -0.75
N ASN A 94 -14.54 4.09 -2.03
CA ASN A 94 -14.18 5.31 -2.75
C ASN A 94 -14.88 6.56 -2.18
N ASP A 95 -16.13 6.44 -1.75
CA ASP A 95 -16.89 7.54 -1.14
C ASP A 95 -16.30 7.92 0.23
N ILE A 96 -16.00 6.92 1.08
CA ILE A 96 -15.32 7.15 2.36
C ILE A 96 -13.96 7.82 2.14
N LEU A 97 -13.21 7.37 1.14
CA LEU A 97 -11.91 7.94 0.83
C LEU A 97 -12.02 9.41 0.38
N ASN A 98 -13.09 9.79 -0.35
CA ASN A 98 -13.31 11.19 -0.70
C ASN A 98 -13.43 12.08 0.55
N GLU A 99 -14.13 11.61 1.57
CA GLU A 99 -14.29 12.32 2.84
C GLU A 99 -12.96 12.47 3.58
N ILE A 100 -12.19 11.38 3.71
CA ILE A 100 -10.87 11.39 4.34
C ILE A 100 -9.94 12.39 3.63
N ILE A 101 -9.88 12.34 2.30
CA ILE A 101 -9.01 13.22 1.52
C ILE A 101 -9.44 14.69 1.66
N ALA A 102 -10.74 14.98 1.75
CA ALA A 102 -11.22 16.35 1.99
C ALA A 102 -10.74 16.92 3.33
N GLU A 103 -10.63 16.09 4.38
CA GLU A 103 -10.12 16.49 5.69
C GLU A 103 -8.59 16.66 5.71
N VAL A 104 -7.86 15.79 4.99
CA VAL A 104 -6.39 15.75 4.97
C VAL A 104 -5.80 16.82 4.06
N ARG A 105 -6.45 17.14 2.94
CA ARG A 105 -5.97 18.09 1.93
C ARG A 105 -5.55 19.47 2.48
N PRO A 106 -6.37 20.17 3.29
CA PRO A 106 -5.96 21.45 3.86
C PRO A 106 -4.78 21.34 4.82
N LYS A 107 -4.55 20.16 5.43
CA LYS A 107 -3.36 19.90 6.23
C LYS A 107 -2.14 19.72 5.32
N PHE A 108 -2.26 18.95 4.25
CA PHE A 108 -1.20 18.73 3.25
C PHE A 108 -0.73 20.04 2.59
N GLU A 109 -1.64 20.96 2.28
CA GLU A 109 -1.28 22.25 1.67
C GLU A 109 -0.46 23.15 2.62
N LYS A 110 -0.65 23.05 3.94
CA LYS A 110 0.05 23.87 4.94
C LYS A 110 1.45 23.37 5.32
N ILE A 111 1.73 22.11 5.03
CA ILE A 111 2.99 21.43 5.38
C ILE A 111 4.14 21.96 4.50
N LYS A 112 5.39 21.90 4.98
CA LYS A 112 6.56 22.31 4.20
C LYS A 112 6.98 21.20 3.24
N GLU A 113 7.72 21.57 2.19
CA GLU A 113 8.37 20.57 1.32
C GLU A 113 9.35 19.72 2.15
N GLY A 114 9.34 18.41 1.94
CA GLY A 114 10.12 17.40 2.65
C GLY A 114 9.43 16.77 3.86
N ASP A 115 8.34 17.36 4.36
CA ASP A 115 7.60 16.81 5.49
C ASP A 115 6.65 15.67 5.04
N LEU A 116 6.42 14.71 5.94
CA LEU A 116 5.52 13.58 5.74
C LEU A 116 4.13 13.87 6.33
N ILE A 117 3.08 13.52 5.60
CA ILE A 117 1.72 13.45 6.10
C ILE A 117 1.23 12.00 6.09
N GLU A 118 0.57 11.59 7.18
CA GLU A 118 -0.14 10.32 7.25
C GLU A 118 -1.60 10.50 6.86
N ILE A 119 -2.12 9.59 6.05
CA ILE A 119 -3.54 9.53 5.69
C ILE A 119 -4.22 8.55 6.67
N PRO A 120 -5.20 8.98 7.48
CA PRO A 120 -5.89 8.10 8.41
C PRO A 120 -6.81 7.16 7.62
N LEU A 121 -6.52 5.86 7.66
CA LEU A 121 -7.29 4.83 6.94
C LEU A 121 -8.26 4.04 7.82
N ASP A 122 -8.42 4.43 9.09
CA ASP A 122 -9.25 3.70 10.08
C ASP A 122 -10.70 3.50 9.61
N ARG A 123 -11.23 4.48 8.87
CA ARG A 123 -12.60 4.46 8.35
C ARG A 123 -12.78 3.55 7.12
N LEU A 124 -11.70 3.09 6.50
CA LEU A 124 -11.74 2.30 5.26
C LEU A 124 -11.98 0.80 5.51
N GLU A 125 -12.06 0.37 6.78
CA GLU A 125 -12.32 -1.03 7.19
C GLU A 125 -11.35 -2.01 6.48
N LEU A 126 -10.04 -1.71 6.55
CA LEU A 126 -8.99 -2.60 6.05
C LEU A 126 -8.86 -3.84 6.96
N GLU A 127 -8.45 -4.97 6.39
CA GLU A 127 -8.30 -6.22 7.14
C GLU A 127 -6.97 -6.27 7.90
N HIS A 128 -5.96 -5.58 7.38
CA HIS A 128 -4.61 -5.52 7.94
C HIS A 128 -4.24 -4.08 8.35
N ASP A 129 -3.32 -3.98 9.32
CA ASP A 129 -2.74 -2.70 9.72
C ASP A 129 -1.80 -2.18 8.61
N VAL A 130 -2.33 -1.27 7.79
CA VAL A 130 -1.61 -0.63 6.69
C VAL A 130 -1.64 0.88 6.88
N ARG A 131 -0.45 1.47 6.91
CA ARG A 131 -0.26 2.92 7.06
C ARG A 131 0.14 3.54 5.73
N ALA A 132 -0.43 4.69 5.42
CA ALA A 132 -0.22 5.42 4.18
C ALA A 132 0.42 6.78 4.46
N PHE A 133 1.57 7.01 3.85
CA PHE A 133 2.31 8.26 3.98
C PHE A 133 2.55 8.92 2.62
N VAL A 134 2.48 10.25 2.62
CA VAL A 134 2.82 11.08 1.46
C VAL A 134 3.85 12.09 1.90
N MET A 135 4.97 12.14 1.18
CA MET A 135 5.95 13.21 1.32
C MET A 135 5.54 14.37 0.43
N LYS A 136 5.50 15.58 0.98
CA LYS A 136 5.30 16.77 0.16
C LYS A 136 6.60 17.06 -0.59
N ILE A 137 6.56 16.91 -1.91
CA ILE A 137 7.67 17.27 -2.80
C ILE A 137 7.57 18.73 -3.22
#